data_AF-A0A920M5U4-F1
#
_entry.id   AF-A0A920M5U4-F1
#
_cell.length_a   1.000
_cell.length_b   1.000
_cell.length_c   1.000
_cell.angle_alpha   90.00
_cell.angle_beta   90.00
_cell.angle_gamma   90.00
#
_symmetry.space_group_name_H-M   'P 1'
#
loop_
_entity.id
_entity.type
_entity.pdbx_description
1 polymer ?
#
loop_
_entity_poly.entity_id
_entity_poly.type
_entity_poly.pdbx_seq_one_letter_code
_entity_poly.pdbx_strand_id
1 'polypeptide(L)' 'MSKITLITNDNCPLCDKAKEELDLVGAEIKLKEVNIYEIREYHEKYWDKIPVLRREIKSYCGLLAPKK' A
#
# COMPACT_ATOMS: atom_id res chain seq x y z
N MET A 1 -1.49 13.88 6.67
CA MET A 1 -2.01 13.04 5.56
C MET A 1 -1.25 11.73 5.53
N SER A 2 -1.95 10.62 5.80
CA SER A 2 -1.38 9.28 5.66
C SER A 2 -1.42 8.88 4.18
N LYS A 3 -0.30 8.40 3.64
CA LYS A 3 -0.25 7.87 2.28
C LYS A 3 -0.38 6.37 2.34
N ILE A 4 -1.35 5.81 1.63
CA ILE A 4 -1.65 4.38 1.61
C ILE A 4 -1.52 3.92 0.17
N THR A 5 -0.89 2.77 -0.03
CA THR A 5 -0.83 2.08 -1.30
C THR A 5 -1.75 0.86 -1.25
N LEU A 6 -2.70 0.79 -2.16
CA LEU A 6 -3.52 -0.39 -2.40
C LEU A 6 -2.86 -1.20 -3.52
N ILE A 7 -2.43 -2.41 -3.18
CA ILE A 7 -1.84 -3.35 -4.11
C ILE A 7 -2.99 -4.20 -4.67
N THR A 8 -3.17 -4.16 -5.99
CA THR A 8 -4.26 -4.82 -6.72
C THR A 8 -3.70 -5.73 -7.82
N ASN A 9 -4.56 -6.47 -8.52
CA ASN A 9 -4.25 -7.07 -9.81
C ASN A 9 -5.43 -6.87 -10.76
N ASP A 10 -5.25 -7.29 -12.01
CA ASP A 10 -6.31 -7.30 -13.00
C ASP A 10 -7.37 -8.34 -12.63
N ASN A 11 -8.65 -7.96 -12.77
CA ASN A 11 -9.82 -8.82 -12.55
C ASN A 11 -9.97 -9.35 -11.11
N CYS A 12 -9.97 -8.44 -10.12
CA CYS A 12 -10.13 -8.77 -8.70
C CYS A 12 -11.37 -8.10 -8.09
N PRO A 13 -12.49 -8.85 -7.94
CA PRO A 13 -13.72 -8.35 -7.34
C PRO A 13 -13.55 -7.88 -5.88
N LEU A 14 -12.57 -8.44 -5.16
CA LEU A 14 -12.22 -8.02 -3.80
C LEU A 14 -11.54 -6.65 -3.79
N CYS A 15 -10.82 -6.30 -4.86
CA CYS A 15 -10.13 -5.04 -4.99
C CYS A 15 -11.13 -3.89 -5.20
N ASP A 16 -12.19 -4.14 -5.96
CA ASP A 16 -13.28 -3.17 -6.15
C ASP A 16 -13.97 -2.84 -4.83
N LYS A 17 -14.31 -3.87 -4.03
CA LYS A 17 -14.86 -3.67 -2.68
C LYS A 17 -13.91 -2.91 -1.77
N ALA A 18 -12.61 -3.21 -1.82
CA ALA A 18 -11.62 -2.51 -1.00
C ALA A 18 -11.56 -1.01 -1.36
N LYS A 19 -11.74 -0.64 -2.64
CA LYS A 19 -11.81 0.76 -3.07
C LYS A 19 -13.07 1.45 -2.57
N GLU A 20 -14.22 0.80 -2.70
CA GLU A 20 -15.50 1.33 -2.20
C GLU A 20 -15.41 1.64 -0.70
N GLU A 21 -14.86 0.71 0.10
CA GLU A 21 -14.67 0.92 1.53
C GLU A 21 -13.68 2.06 1.83
N LEU A 22 -12.62 2.22 1.04
CA LEU A 22 -11.64 3.31 1.23
C LEU A 22 -12.22 4.68 0.88
N ASP A 23 -13.08 4.74 -0.13
CA ASP A 23 -13.79 5.97 -0.48
C ASP A 23 -14.74 6.41 0.65
N LEU A 24 -15.36 5.45 1.37
CA LEU A 24 -16.19 5.73 2.54
C LEU A 24 -15.39 6.29 3.73
N VAL A 25 -14.11 5.91 3.87
CA VAL A 25 -13.22 6.41 4.94
C VAL A 25 -12.81 7.88 4.71
N GLY A 26 -12.92 8.38 3.48
CA GLY A 26 -12.86 9.81 3.16
C GLY A 26 -11.46 10.40 2.91
N ALA A 27 -11.47 11.68 2.51
CA ALA A 27 -10.41 12.45 1.85
C ALA A 27 -9.09 12.67 2.64
N GLU A 28 -8.94 12.11 3.84
CA GLU A 28 -7.73 12.29 4.66
C GLU A 28 -6.57 11.35 4.27
N ILE A 29 -6.86 10.37 3.42
CA ILE A 29 -5.93 9.35 2.97
C ILE A 29 -5.59 9.60 1.50
N LYS A 30 -4.30 9.77 1.20
CA LYS A 30 -3.83 9.72 -0.19
C LYS A 30 -3.67 8.26 -0.60
N LEU A 31 -4.64 7.72 -1.33
CA LEU A 31 -4.58 6.37 -1.88
C LEU A 31 -3.76 6.36 -3.18
N LYS A 32 -2.85 5.40 -3.30
CA LYS A 32 -2.12 5.09 -4.53
C LYS A 32 -2.41 3.64 -4.90
N GLU A 33 -2.90 3.41 -6.11
CA GLU A 33 -3.06 2.06 -6.63
C GLU A 33 -1.79 1.60 -7.33
N VAL A 34 -1.43 0.33 -7.15
CA VAL A 34 -0.29 -0.31 -7.81
C VAL A 34 -0.67 -1.74 -8.15
N ASN A 35 -0.50 -2.13 -9.41
CA ASN A 35 -0.67 -3.51 -9.82
C ASN A 35 0.50 -4.35 -9.27
N ILE A 36 0.19 -5.50 -8.69
CA ILE A 36 1.17 -6.40 -8.09
C ILE A 36 2.25 -6.86 -9.07
N TYR A 37 1.94 -6.93 -10.36
CA TYR A 37 2.87 -7.37 -11.40
C TYR A 37 3.84 -6.26 -11.85
N GLU A 38 3.59 -5.00 -11.49
CA GLU A 38 4.47 -3.87 -11.83
C GLU A 38 5.72 -3.81 -10.94
N ILE A 39 5.64 -4.35 -9.72
CA ILE A 39 6.72 -4.30 -8.73
C ILE A 39 7.02 -5.71 -8.25
N ARG A 40 8.22 -6.20 -8.59
CA ARG A 40 8.65 -7.57 -8.27
C ARG A 40 8.59 -7.88 -6.77
N GLU A 41 9.00 -6.94 -5.92
CA GLU A 41 8.97 -7.09 -4.46
C GLU A 41 7.54 -7.23 -3.93
N TYR A 42 6.55 -6.62 -4.59
CA TYR A 42 5.16 -6.78 -4.22
C TYR A 42 4.62 -8.13 -4.66
N HIS A 43 4.97 -8.55 -5.88
CA HIS A 43 4.64 -9.88 -6.36
C HIS A 43 5.17 -10.97 -5.42
N GLU A 44 6.47 -10.99 -5.13
CA GLU A 44 7.07 -12.03 -4.27
C GLU A 44 6.47 -12.08 -2.86
N LYS A 45 5.99 -10.95 -2.35
CA LYS A 45 5.52 -10.84 -0.95
C LYS A 45 4.00 -10.96 -0.77
N TYR A 46 3.21 -10.57 -1.77
CA TYR A 46 1.78 -10.34 -1.62
C TYR A 46 0.92 -11.01 -2.70
N TRP A 47 1.49 -11.80 -3.62
CA TRP A 47 0.74 -12.38 -4.76
C TRP A 47 -0.46 -13.23 -4.33
N ASP A 48 -0.39 -13.88 -3.18
CA ASP A 48 -1.42 -14.74 -2.60
C ASP A 48 -2.39 -14.00 -1.64
N LYS A 49 -2.20 -12.69 -1.44
CA LYS A 49 -2.87 -11.90 -0.38
C LYS A 49 -3.62 -10.67 -0.90
N ILE A 50 -3.78 -10.55 -2.21
CA ILE A 50 -4.46 -9.43 -2.84
C ILE A 50 -5.95 -9.44 -2.45
N PRO A 51 -6.57 -8.29 -2.12
CA PRO A 51 -5.99 -6.94 -2.04
C PRO A 51 -5.18 -6.67 -0.77
N VAL A 52 -4.08 -5.91 -0.88
CA VAL A 52 -3.23 -5.52 0.28
C VAL A 52 -3.18 -4.01 0.44
N LEU A 53 -3.47 -3.53 1.64
CA LEU A 53 -3.28 -2.13 2.03
C LEU A 53 -1.93 -1.94 2.74
N ARG A 54 -1.07 -1.09 2.17
CA ARG A 54 0.22 -0.74 2.73
C ARG A 54 0.26 0.73 3.10
N ARG A 55 0.40 1.04 4.39
CA ARG A 55 0.65 2.41 4.84
C ARG A 55 2.12 2.78 4.62
N GLU A 56 2.38 3.90 3.96
CA GLU A 56 3.73 4.49 3.95
C GLU A 56 4.01 5.06 5.34
N ILE A 57 4.74 4.30 6.16
CA ILE A 57 5.34 4.82 7.37
C ILE A 57 6.63 5.51 6.94
N LYS A 58 6.69 6.84 7.11
CA LYS A 58 7.95 7.57 7.01
C LYS A 58 8.84 7.13 8.16
N SER A 59 9.68 6.14 7.91
CA SER A 59 10.81 5.84 8.76
C SER A 59 11.81 6.99 8.60
N TYR A 60 11.85 7.92 9.57
CA TYR A 60 12.97 8.85 9.65
C TYR A 60 14.22 8.04 10.02
N CYS A 61 15.02 7.63 9.04
CA CYS A 61 16.37 7.15 9.29
C CYS A 61 17.24 8.37 9.59
N GLY A 62 17.24 8.81 10.86
CA GLY A 62 18.04 9.93 11.31
C GLY A 62 18.37 9.78 12.80
N LEU A 63 19.67 9.69 13.09
CA LEU A 63 20.32 9.80 14.41
C LEU A 63 20.31 8.58 15.35
N LEU A 64 20.97 7.49 14.96
CA LEU A 64 21.79 6.70 15.91
C LEU A 64 23.08 6.23 15.21
N ALA A 65 23.88 7.17 14.70
CA ALA A 65 25.30 6.91 14.50
C ALA A 65 25.96 7.10 15.88
N PRO A 66 26.52 6.06 16.52
CA PRO A 66 27.32 6.27 17.73
C PRO A 66 28.52 7.13 17.33
N LYS A 67 28.62 8.34 17.91
CA LYS A 67 29.86 9.09 17.83
C LYS A 67 30.93 8.28 18.58
N LYS A 68 31.93 7.81 17.84
CA LYS A 68 33.19 7.31 18.39
C LYS A 68 33.94 8.45 19.06
#